data_AF-A0AAF0DZF3-F1
#
_entry.id   AF-A0AAF0DZF3-F1
#
_cell.length_a   1.000
_cell.length_b   1.000
_cell.length_c   1.000
_cell.angle_alpha   90.00
_cell.angle_beta   90.00
_cell.angle_gamma   90.00
#
_symmetry.space_group_name_H-M   'P 1'
#
loop_
_entity.id
_entity.type
_entity.pdbx_description
1 polymer ?
#
loop_
_entity_poly.entity_id
_entity_poly.type
_entity_poly.pdbx_seq_one_letter_code
_entity_poly.pdbx_strand_id
1 'polypeptide(L)'
;MEAARLGDSAPAPAPDVDAESPREDIPLSAKNMTATNAAGGTFGMGIDQFELPKASIQKLARSELPDSVQLRKDSLAALVKSSSVFASYLTAASHDVAIARGNKTITAAHVLDAVRELDFPPSMRKEMREQLEEYRMLQKKTAAARADNAARNRAEKRARAASAKADGEVDGDVTADITTDAVDDAEDAGAEADESTAMDEAPAASPSAAPAAAAAMDVDVQRHDW
;
A
#
# COMPACT_ATOMS: atom_id res chain seq x y z
N MET A 1 -53.10 -9.57 71.13
CA MET A 1 -51.89 -10.39 71.32
C MET A 1 -51.16 -10.41 69.98
N GLU A 2 -49.93 -10.00 69.81
CA GLU A 2 -48.89 -9.45 70.68
C GLU A 2 -47.84 -8.86 69.74
N ALA A 3 -47.21 -7.77 70.17
CA ALA A 3 -46.16 -7.05 69.47
C ALA A 3 -44.76 -7.63 69.80
N ALA A 4 -43.73 -7.10 69.13
CA ALA A 4 -42.28 -7.19 69.43
C ALA A 4 -41.53 -8.38 68.78
N ARG A 5 -40.27 -8.25 68.33
CA ARG A 5 -39.33 -7.11 68.25
C ARG A 5 -38.19 -7.47 67.29
N LEU A 6 -37.58 -6.41 66.76
CA LEU A 6 -36.24 -6.31 66.17
C LEU A 6 -35.14 -7.07 66.94
N GLY A 7 -34.22 -7.68 66.16
CA GLY A 7 -32.79 -7.83 66.45
C GLY A 7 -32.09 -8.01 65.10
N ASP A 8 -31.64 -6.94 64.46
CA ASP A 8 -30.26 -6.41 64.54
C ASP A 8 -29.18 -7.45 64.23
N SER A 9 -28.66 -7.41 63.00
CA SER A 9 -27.29 -7.80 62.69
C SER A 9 -26.83 -6.98 61.49
N ALA A 10 -26.09 -5.91 61.80
CA ALA A 10 -25.45 -5.00 60.87
C ALA A 10 -24.29 -5.70 60.08
N PRO A 11 -23.78 -5.07 59.00
CA PRO A 11 -23.12 -5.72 57.88
C PRO A 11 -21.59 -5.78 58.01
N ALA A 12 -20.97 -6.77 57.38
CA ALA A 12 -19.52 -6.84 57.15
C ALA A 12 -19.22 -7.72 55.90
N PRO A 13 -18.03 -7.66 55.30
CA PRO A 13 -17.68 -6.71 54.23
C PRO A 13 -17.21 -7.41 52.93
N ALA A 14 -17.37 -6.76 51.76
CA ALA A 14 -16.53 -7.04 50.58
C ALA A 14 -15.17 -6.34 50.78
N PRO A 15 -14.01 -6.84 50.30
CA PRO A 15 -13.71 -7.21 48.90
C PRO A 15 -13.00 -8.58 48.79
N ASP A 16 -12.99 -9.30 47.65
CA ASP A 16 -11.96 -9.24 46.60
C ASP A 16 -12.50 -10.02 45.38
N VAL A 17 -12.73 -9.36 44.24
CA VAL A 17 -11.91 -9.42 43.00
C VAL A 17 -11.19 -10.75 42.70
N ASP A 18 -11.32 -11.17 41.43
CA ASP A 18 -10.48 -12.08 40.67
C ASP A 18 -10.80 -13.60 40.70
N ALA A 19 -11.82 -13.98 39.93
CA ALA A 19 -11.83 -15.28 39.24
C ALA A 19 -11.88 -15.02 37.73
N GLU A 20 -10.71 -14.63 37.24
CA GLU A 20 -10.34 -14.44 35.86
C GLU A 20 -10.69 -15.69 35.04
N SER A 21 -11.41 -15.50 33.93
CA SER A 21 -11.55 -16.51 32.88
C SER A 21 -10.18 -17.10 32.55
N PRO A 22 -10.04 -18.43 32.39
CA PRO A 22 -8.78 -19.01 31.94
C PRO A 22 -8.43 -18.37 30.60
N ARG A 23 -7.40 -17.51 30.60
CA ARG A 23 -6.76 -17.09 29.37
C ARG A 23 -6.21 -18.35 28.74
N GLU A 24 -6.80 -18.76 27.64
CA GLU A 24 -6.21 -19.77 26.78
C GLU A 24 -4.90 -19.19 26.26
N ASP A 25 -3.82 -19.54 26.94
CA ASP A 25 -2.46 -19.37 26.47
C ASP A 25 -2.31 -20.24 25.23
N ILE A 26 -2.72 -19.73 24.07
CA ILE A 26 -2.31 -20.31 22.79
C ILE A 26 -0.81 -19.97 22.68
N PRO A 27 0.11 -20.94 22.83
CA PRO A 27 1.50 -20.66 22.54
C PRO A 27 1.55 -20.34 21.04
N LEU A 28 1.79 -19.06 20.70
CA LEU A 28 2.17 -18.68 19.34
C LEU A 28 3.46 -19.42 19.03
N SER A 29 3.33 -20.59 18.42
CA SER A 29 4.44 -21.42 17.99
C SER A 29 5.22 -20.63 16.95
N ALA A 30 6.31 -20.01 17.40
CA ALA A 30 7.25 -19.21 16.64
C ALA A 30 7.97 -20.00 15.52
N LYS A 31 7.56 -21.23 15.22
CA LYS A 31 8.25 -22.13 14.28
C LYS A 31 7.83 -21.97 12.83
N ASN A 32 6.78 -21.20 12.52
CA ASN A 32 6.29 -21.05 11.15
C ASN A 32 6.09 -19.59 10.68
N MET A 33 6.51 -18.58 11.45
CA MET A 33 6.56 -17.20 10.95
C MET A 33 7.89 -16.97 10.23
N THR A 34 7.82 -16.89 8.91
CA THR A 34 8.92 -16.50 8.02
C THR A 34 9.66 -15.28 8.58
N ALA A 35 10.99 -15.40 8.60
CA ALA A 35 11.97 -14.60 9.34
C ALA A 35 12.05 -13.08 9.00
N THR A 36 11.06 -12.51 8.32
CA THR A 36 11.08 -11.08 7.95
C THR A 36 10.72 -10.17 9.13
N ASN A 37 9.96 -10.66 10.12
CA ASN A 37 9.52 -9.82 11.25
C ASN A 37 10.31 -10.03 12.56
N ALA A 38 11.11 -11.10 12.65
CA ALA A 38 11.85 -11.44 13.87
C ALA A 38 13.24 -10.77 13.95
N ALA A 39 13.81 -10.32 12.82
CA ALA A 39 15.17 -9.78 12.79
C ALA A 39 15.27 -8.30 13.23
N GLY A 40 14.16 -7.58 13.34
CA GLY A 40 14.16 -6.11 13.47
C GLY A 40 13.87 -5.52 14.85
N GLY A 41 13.58 -6.31 15.89
CA GLY A 41 13.27 -5.78 17.24
C GLY A 41 12.09 -4.79 17.32
N THR A 42 11.34 -4.59 16.23
CA THR A 42 10.30 -3.55 16.11
C THR A 42 8.99 -3.93 16.79
N PHE A 43 8.76 -5.22 17.04
CA PHE A 43 7.49 -5.71 17.60
C PHE A 43 7.24 -5.34 19.08
N GLY A 44 8.21 -4.71 19.75
CA GLY A 44 8.06 -4.12 21.10
C GLY A 44 8.33 -2.61 21.15
N MET A 45 8.61 -2.00 20.00
CA MET A 45 8.85 -0.58 19.87
C MET A 45 7.51 0.11 19.57
N GLY A 46 7.06 0.99 20.48
CA GLY A 46 5.76 1.65 20.37
C GLY A 46 5.56 2.38 19.04
N ILE A 47 4.30 2.66 18.69
CA ILE A 47 3.89 3.33 17.43
C ILE A 47 4.63 4.65 17.15
N ASP A 48 5.18 5.27 18.20
CA ASP A 48 5.91 6.53 18.16
C ASP A 48 7.13 6.48 17.20
N GLN A 49 7.68 5.29 16.90
CA GLN A 49 8.82 5.15 15.98
C GLN A 49 8.44 5.20 14.50
N PHE A 50 7.16 5.00 14.19
CA PHE A 50 6.62 5.05 12.84
C PHE A 50 5.89 6.37 12.57
N GLU A 51 6.04 7.37 13.45
CA GLU A 51 5.43 8.68 13.26
C GLU A 51 6.01 9.39 12.03
N LEU A 52 5.12 9.87 11.17
CA LEU A 52 5.50 10.72 10.04
C LEU A 52 5.92 12.11 10.55
N PRO A 53 6.77 12.85 9.79
CA PRO A 53 7.16 14.21 10.17
C PRO A 53 5.95 15.10 10.45
N LYS A 54 5.84 15.59 11.69
CA LYS A 54 4.69 16.39 12.16
C LYS A 54 4.39 17.59 11.25
N ALA A 55 5.44 18.22 10.72
CA ALA A 55 5.31 19.35 9.81
C ALA A 55 4.59 18.99 8.49
N SER A 56 4.81 17.79 7.95
CA SER A 56 4.13 17.33 6.74
C SER A 56 2.65 17.09 6.98
N ILE A 57 2.32 16.39 8.08
CA ILE A 57 0.92 16.14 8.48
C ILE A 57 0.20 17.45 8.79
N GLN A 58 0.85 18.38 9.47
CA GLN A 58 0.26 19.69 9.78
C GLN A 58 -0.04 20.52 8.52
N LYS A 59 0.85 20.49 7.51
CA LYS A 59 0.62 21.19 6.24
C LYS A 59 -0.58 20.61 5.50
N LEU A 60 -0.66 19.28 5.41
CA LEU A 60 -1.79 18.58 4.77
C LEU A 60 -3.11 18.82 5.52
N ALA A 61 -3.11 18.71 6.85
CA ALA A 61 -4.32 18.95 7.63
C ALA A 61 -4.83 20.39 7.51
N ARG A 62 -3.94 21.37 7.26
CA ARG A 62 -4.33 22.77 7.02
C ARG A 62 -4.77 23.05 5.58
N SER A 63 -4.36 22.27 4.58
CA SER A 63 -4.85 22.47 3.21
C SER A 63 -6.34 22.16 3.07
N GLU A 64 -6.82 21.23 3.89
CA GLU A 64 -8.22 20.80 3.92
C GLU A 64 -9.10 21.64 4.86
N LEU A 65 -8.54 22.64 5.54
CA LEU A 65 -9.26 23.47 6.50
C LEU A 65 -9.25 24.95 6.06
N PRO A 66 -10.38 25.67 6.21
CA PRO A 66 -10.38 27.12 6.03
C PRO A 66 -9.46 27.83 7.03
N ASP A 67 -8.91 28.99 6.65
CA ASP A 67 -7.99 29.79 7.49
C ASP A 67 -8.55 30.18 8.87
N SER A 68 -9.88 30.19 9.01
CA SER A 68 -10.57 30.46 10.26
C SER A 68 -10.44 29.34 11.31
N VAL A 69 -10.09 28.11 10.90
CA VAL A 69 -10.06 26.93 11.77
C VAL A 69 -8.65 26.68 12.30
N GLN A 70 -8.51 26.66 13.63
CA GLN A 70 -7.24 26.36 14.29
C GLN A 70 -7.17 24.91 14.77
N LEU A 71 -6.12 24.20 14.38
CA LEU A 71 -5.82 22.86 14.88
C LEU A 71 -5.14 22.91 16.26
N ARG A 72 -5.75 22.24 17.25
CA ARG A 72 -5.18 22.07 18.59
C ARG A 72 -4.01 21.10 18.57
N LYS A 73 -3.10 21.23 19.55
CA LYS A 73 -1.90 20.39 19.69
C LYS A 73 -2.24 18.89 19.77
N ASP A 74 -3.26 18.55 20.55
CA ASP A 74 -3.66 17.16 20.75
C ASP A 74 -4.29 16.55 19.50
N SER A 75 -5.05 17.34 18.73
CA SER A 75 -5.61 16.92 17.44
C SER A 75 -4.51 16.60 16.44
N LEU A 76 -3.47 17.44 16.37
CA LEU A 76 -2.33 17.18 15.50
C LEU A 76 -1.54 15.94 15.94
N ALA A 77 -1.33 15.75 17.25
CA ALA A 77 -0.67 14.56 17.77
C ALA A 77 -1.47 13.29 17.46
N ALA A 78 -2.81 13.34 17.55
CA ALA A 78 -3.67 12.23 17.17
C ALA A 78 -3.57 11.90 15.67
N LEU A 79 -3.57 12.92 14.80
CA LEU A 79 -3.42 12.72 13.34
C LEU A 79 -2.09 12.05 12.97
N VAL A 80 -1.01 12.45 13.64
CA VAL A 80 0.33 11.87 13.41
C VAL A 80 0.33 10.38 13.77
N LYS A 81 -0.18 10.03 14.95
CA LYS A 81 -0.28 8.64 15.41
C LYS A 81 -1.25 7.81 14.58
N SER A 82 -2.40 8.37 14.22
CA SER A 82 -3.40 7.68 13.38
C SER A 82 -2.89 7.43 11.97
N SER A 83 -2.01 8.28 11.44
CA SER A 83 -1.42 8.08 10.10
C SER A 83 -0.57 6.80 10.03
N SER A 84 0.21 6.52 11.08
CA SER A 84 1.02 5.29 11.18
C SER A 84 0.14 4.04 11.29
N VAL A 85 -0.93 4.11 12.09
CA VAL A 85 -1.93 3.03 12.20
C VAL A 85 -2.67 2.83 10.87
N PHE A 86 -3.02 3.92 10.17
CA PHE A 86 -3.68 3.87 8.87
C PHE A 86 -2.85 3.15 7.80
N ALA A 87 -1.55 3.47 7.68
CA ALA A 87 -0.67 2.78 6.73
C ALA A 87 -0.56 1.28 7.04
N SER A 88 -0.45 0.93 8.32
CA SER A 88 -0.40 -0.47 8.76
C SER A 88 -1.71 -1.21 8.47
N TYR A 89 -2.85 -0.55 8.74
CA TYR A 89 -4.17 -1.11 8.48
C TYR A 89 -4.42 -1.35 6.98
N LEU A 90 -4.11 -0.36 6.14
CA LEU A 90 -4.26 -0.49 4.69
C LEU A 90 -3.35 -1.59 4.12
N THR A 91 -2.14 -1.73 4.67
CA THR A 91 -1.21 -2.81 4.30
C THR A 91 -1.79 -4.17 4.67
N ALA A 92 -2.35 -4.32 5.87
CA ALA A 92 -3.00 -5.56 6.30
C ALA A 92 -4.19 -5.93 5.40
N ALA A 93 -5.08 -4.97 5.10
CA ALA A 93 -6.20 -5.19 4.19
C ALA A 93 -5.73 -5.57 2.77
N SER A 94 -4.68 -4.92 2.27
CA SER A 94 -4.10 -5.23 0.94
C SER A 94 -3.45 -6.60 0.91
N HIS A 95 -2.86 -7.04 2.03
CA HIS A 95 -2.28 -8.37 2.19
C HIS A 95 -3.36 -9.46 2.15
N ASP A 96 -4.50 -9.24 2.82
CA ASP A 96 -5.62 -10.18 2.80
C ASP A 96 -6.17 -10.36 1.38
N VAL A 97 -6.30 -9.27 0.62
CA VAL A 97 -6.68 -9.31 -0.81
C VAL A 97 -5.62 -10.06 -1.65
N ALA A 98 -4.33 -9.87 -1.37
CA ALA A 98 -3.26 -10.56 -2.07
C ALA A 98 -3.30 -12.08 -1.83
N ILE A 99 -3.48 -12.50 -0.56
CA ILE A 99 -3.62 -13.91 -0.18
C ILE A 99 -4.85 -14.53 -0.81
N ALA A 100 -5.98 -13.82 -0.81
CA ALA A 100 -7.21 -14.29 -1.45
C ALA A 100 -7.04 -14.56 -2.96
N ARG A 101 -6.07 -13.89 -3.60
CA ARG A 101 -5.70 -14.11 -5.01
C ARG A 101 -4.55 -15.10 -5.21
N GLY A 102 -4.02 -15.70 -4.15
CA GLY A 102 -2.89 -16.62 -4.20
C GLY A 102 -1.53 -15.94 -4.40
N ASN A 103 -1.46 -14.62 -4.24
CA ASN A 103 -0.25 -13.83 -4.44
C ASN A 103 0.51 -13.66 -3.11
N LYS A 104 1.83 -13.86 -3.15
CA LYS A 104 2.73 -13.63 -2.00
C LYS A 104 3.21 -12.18 -1.89
N THR A 105 3.10 -11.41 -2.98
CA THR A 105 3.52 -10.01 -3.08
C THR A 105 2.30 -9.10 -3.16
N ILE A 106 2.31 -8.01 -2.40
CA ILE A 106 1.27 -6.97 -2.49
C ILE A 106 1.56 -6.12 -3.74
N THR A 107 0.64 -6.13 -4.70
CA THR A 107 0.70 -5.30 -5.90
C THR A 107 -0.24 -4.11 -5.77
N ALA A 108 -0.08 -3.11 -6.65
CA ALA A 108 -0.95 -1.94 -6.65
C ALA A 108 -2.43 -2.28 -6.90
N ALA A 109 -2.71 -3.38 -7.62
CA ALA A 109 -4.06 -3.88 -7.83
C ALA A 109 -4.70 -4.32 -6.50
N HIS A 110 -3.95 -5.01 -5.63
CA HIS A 110 -4.44 -5.44 -4.32
C HIS A 110 -4.80 -4.25 -3.43
N VAL A 111 -4.01 -3.17 -3.46
CA VAL A 111 -4.31 -1.95 -2.70
C VAL A 111 -5.59 -1.27 -3.21
N LEU A 112 -5.77 -1.16 -4.54
CA LEU A 112 -6.99 -0.56 -5.11
C LEU A 112 -8.25 -1.37 -4.80
N ASP A 113 -8.15 -2.70 -4.76
CA ASP A 113 -9.25 -3.57 -4.37
C ASP A 113 -9.52 -3.51 -2.86
N ALA A 114 -8.49 -3.45 -2.02
CA ALA A 114 -8.64 -3.27 -0.57
C ALA A 114 -9.34 -1.95 -0.23
N VAL A 115 -8.96 -0.84 -0.88
CA VAL A 115 -9.61 0.46 -0.71
C VAL A 115 -11.09 0.43 -1.12
N ARG A 116 -11.47 -0.43 -2.10
CA ARG A 116 -12.87 -0.67 -2.44
C ARG A 116 -13.60 -1.44 -1.34
N GLU A 117 -12.99 -2.48 -0.78
CA GLU A 117 -13.57 -3.30 0.31
C GLU A 117 -13.70 -2.53 1.62
N LEU A 118 -12.82 -1.56 1.85
CA LEU A 118 -12.87 -0.64 2.99
C LEU A 118 -13.86 0.52 2.81
N ASP A 119 -14.67 0.51 1.74
CA ASP A 119 -15.70 1.51 1.44
C ASP A 119 -15.19 2.96 1.34
N PHE A 120 -13.95 3.16 0.87
CA PHE A 120 -13.43 4.50 0.66
C PHE A 120 -14.23 5.24 -0.43
N PRO A 121 -14.46 6.55 -0.32
CA PRO A 121 -15.24 7.33 -1.28
C PRO A 121 -14.86 7.08 -2.75
N PRO A 122 -15.83 6.99 -3.69
CA PRO A 122 -15.55 6.80 -5.10
C PRO A 122 -14.62 7.85 -5.71
N SER A 123 -14.69 9.10 -5.22
CA SER A 123 -13.80 10.19 -5.63
C SER A 123 -12.34 9.89 -5.32
N MET A 124 -12.03 9.46 -4.10
CA MET A 124 -10.67 9.11 -3.68
C MET A 124 -10.16 7.87 -4.45
N ARG A 125 -11.02 6.87 -4.67
CA ARG A 125 -10.64 5.69 -5.48
C ARG A 125 -10.30 6.05 -6.92
N LYS A 126 -10.98 7.04 -7.49
CA LYS A 126 -10.69 7.54 -8.84
C LYS A 126 -9.35 8.27 -8.85
N GLU A 127 -9.13 9.19 -7.93
CA GLU A 127 -7.87 9.94 -7.81
C GLU A 127 -6.65 9.02 -7.65
N MET A 128 -6.75 7.99 -6.81
CA MET A 128 -5.68 7.00 -6.65
C MET A 128 -5.35 6.25 -7.95
N ARG A 129 -6.33 5.98 -8.81
CA ARG A 129 -6.10 5.33 -10.11
C ARG A 129 -5.37 6.27 -11.08
N GLU A 130 -5.77 7.53 -11.11
CA GLU A 130 -5.12 8.57 -11.93
C GLU A 130 -3.65 8.76 -11.50
N GLN A 131 -3.39 8.87 -10.19
CA GLN A 131 -2.03 8.97 -9.64
C GLN A 131 -1.17 7.74 -9.97
N LEU A 132 -1.76 6.54 -10.00
CA LEU A 132 -1.06 5.32 -10.38
C LEU A 132 -0.67 5.32 -11.86
N GLU A 133 -1.53 5.81 -12.74
CA GLU A 133 -1.23 5.97 -14.17
C GLU A 133 -0.11 6.99 -14.39
N GLU A 134 -0.16 8.13 -13.71
CA GLU A 134 0.89 9.15 -13.74
C GLU A 134 2.23 8.60 -13.24
N TYR A 135 2.21 7.83 -12.15
CA TYR A 135 3.40 7.17 -11.61
C TYR A 135 4.02 6.20 -12.63
N ARG A 136 3.20 5.38 -13.29
CA ARG A 136 3.66 4.46 -14.36
C ARG A 136 4.27 5.22 -15.54
N MET A 137 3.69 6.35 -15.93
CA MET A 137 4.25 7.21 -16.98
C MET A 137 5.59 7.82 -16.55
N LEU A 138 5.68 8.30 -15.30
CA LEU A 138 6.90 8.89 -14.76
C LEU A 138 8.03 7.86 -14.64
N GLN A 139 7.73 6.64 -14.20
CA GLN A 139 8.68 5.53 -14.19
C GLN A 139 9.26 5.25 -15.58
N LYS A 140 8.41 5.16 -16.61
CA LYS A 140 8.89 4.96 -18.00
C LYS A 140 9.79 6.11 -18.48
N LYS A 141 9.40 7.37 -18.21
CA LYS A 141 10.18 8.56 -18.59
C LYS A 141 11.54 8.60 -17.89
N THR A 142 11.56 8.32 -16.59
CA THR A 142 12.80 8.32 -15.79
C THR A 142 13.74 7.18 -16.20
N ALA A 143 13.20 5.99 -16.49
CA ALA A 143 13.99 4.89 -17.05
C ALA A 143 14.62 5.25 -18.41
N ALA A 144 13.84 5.84 -19.32
CA ALA A 144 14.35 6.30 -20.61
C ALA A 144 15.44 7.38 -20.46
N ALA A 145 15.25 8.36 -19.56
CA ALA A 145 16.24 9.40 -19.30
C ALA A 145 17.54 8.83 -18.69
N ARG A 146 17.44 7.83 -17.79
CA ARG A 146 18.61 7.14 -17.24
C ARG A 146 19.37 6.36 -18.32
N ALA A 147 18.67 5.69 -19.23
CA ALA A 147 19.28 4.97 -20.33
C ALA A 147 20.00 5.91 -21.31
N ASP A 148 19.38 7.05 -21.67
CA ASP A 148 20.01 8.07 -22.51
C ASP A 148 21.28 8.64 -21.85
N ASN A 149 21.20 9.03 -20.58
CA ASN A 149 22.34 9.57 -19.85
C ASN A 149 23.49 8.54 -19.73
N ALA A 150 23.16 7.27 -19.50
CA ALA A 150 24.16 6.19 -19.48
C ALA A 150 24.82 5.98 -20.86
N ALA A 151 24.05 6.08 -21.95
CA ALA A 151 24.58 5.98 -23.31
C ALA A 151 25.51 7.17 -23.64
N ARG A 152 25.12 8.39 -23.25
CA ARG A 152 25.94 9.60 -23.43
C ARG A 152 27.25 9.53 -22.64
N ASN A 153 27.19 9.12 -21.37
CA ASN A 153 28.39 8.95 -20.54
C ASN A 153 29.35 7.88 -21.09
N ARG A 154 28.81 6.77 -21.63
CA ARG A 154 29.64 5.74 -22.29
C ARG A 154 30.28 6.27 -23.58
N ALA A 155 29.54 7.03 -24.39
CA ALA A 155 30.06 7.65 -25.60
C ALA A 155 31.17 8.66 -25.30
N GLU A 156 30.99 9.49 -24.28
CA GLU A 156 31.99 10.48 -23.85
C GLU A 156 33.26 9.80 -23.29
N LYS A 157 33.11 8.75 -22.47
CA LYS A 157 34.25 7.96 -21.97
C LYS A 157 35.02 7.30 -23.11
N ARG A 158 34.32 6.80 -24.14
CA ARG A 158 34.94 6.19 -25.33
C ARG A 158 35.65 7.23 -26.21
N ALA A 159 35.07 8.41 -26.37
CA ALA A 159 35.69 9.51 -27.11
C ALA A 159 36.97 10.00 -26.39
N ARG A 160 36.93 10.16 -25.06
CA ARG A 160 38.09 10.55 -24.25
C ARG A 160 39.21 9.50 -24.27
N ALA A 161 38.86 8.22 -24.25
CA ALA A 161 39.82 7.13 -24.40
C ALA A 161 40.43 7.06 -25.81
N ALA A 162 39.69 7.43 -26.85
CA ALA A 162 40.20 7.49 -28.21
C ALA A 162 41.17 8.66 -28.43
N SER A 163 40.87 9.85 -27.90
CA SER A 163 41.79 11.00 -27.98
C SER A 163 43.08 10.77 -27.17
N ALA A 164 43.01 10.10 -26.02
CA ALA A 164 44.21 9.77 -25.23
C ALA A 164 45.16 8.78 -25.94
N LYS A 165 44.66 8.00 -26.91
CA LYS A 165 45.48 7.08 -27.73
C LYS A 165 46.09 7.75 -28.98
N ALA A 166 45.66 8.96 -29.34
CA ALA A 166 46.14 9.65 -30.54
C ALA A 166 47.40 10.52 -30.30
N ASP A 167 47.69 10.89 -29.05
CA ASP A 167 48.83 11.75 -28.66
C ASP A 167 50.03 10.99 -28.06
N GLY A 168 50.06 9.65 -28.16
CA GLY A 168 51.09 8.81 -27.54
C GLY A 168 51.85 7.93 -28.53
N GLU A 169 52.88 8.48 -29.17
CA GLU A 169 54.00 7.72 -29.76
C GLU A 169 55.19 7.84 -28.80
N VAL A 170 55.43 6.84 -27.95
CA VAL A 170 56.78 6.40 -27.53
C VAL A 170 56.75 4.91 -27.21
N ASP A 171 57.56 4.17 -27.97
CA ASP A 171 58.21 2.88 -27.74
C ASP A 171 58.13 2.24 -26.33
N GLY A 172 57.89 0.93 -26.27
CA GLY A 172 58.28 0.10 -25.13
C GLY A 172 57.22 -0.81 -24.49
N ASP A 173 57.27 -2.09 -24.90
CA ASP A 173 57.03 -3.30 -24.11
C ASP A 173 55.62 -3.65 -23.57
N VAL A 174 55.23 -4.88 -23.89
CA VAL A 174 53.98 -5.52 -23.50
C VAL A 174 54.19 -6.23 -22.17
N THR A 175 53.58 -5.72 -21.09
CA THR A 175 53.12 -6.59 -20.01
C THR A 175 51.73 -6.17 -19.56
N ALA A 176 50.81 -7.11 -19.77
CA ALA A 176 49.43 -7.06 -19.35
C ALA A 176 49.30 -6.89 -17.83
N ASP A 177 48.65 -5.81 -17.41
CA ASP A 177 47.84 -5.79 -16.20
C ASP A 177 46.67 -4.82 -16.43
N ILE A 178 45.67 -5.31 -17.14
CA ILE A 178 44.33 -4.74 -17.07
C ILE A 178 43.67 -5.46 -15.90
N THR A 179 43.91 -4.96 -14.70
CA THR A 179 43.05 -5.24 -13.56
C THR A 179 41.68 -4.65 -13.87
N THR A 180 40.81 -5.52 -14.36
CA THR A 180 39.36 -5.31 -14.46
C THR A 180 38.80 -5.15 -13.06
N ASP A 181 38.94 -3.95 -12.49
CA ASP A 181 38.20 -3.55 -11.30
C ASP A 181 36.90 -2.86 -11.75
N ALA A 182 36.00 -3.70 -12.25
CA ALA A 182 34.59 -3.42 -12.31
C ALA A 182 33.94 -4.39 -11.33
N VAL A 183 34.05 -4.08 -10.03
CA VAL A 183 33.16 -4.69 -9.05
C VAL A 183 31.76 -4.19 -9.39
N ASP A 184 31.04 -5.09 -10.03
CA ASP A 184 29.61 -5.33 -9.90
C ASP A 184 29.02 -4.65 -8.64
N ASP A 185 28.30 -3.55 -8.87
CA ASP A 185 27.31 -3.00 -7.93
C ASP A 185 25.99 -2.95 -8.71
N ALA A 186 25.42 -4.14 -8.89
CA ALA A 186 24.13 -4.37 -9.50
C ALA A 186 23.32 -5.28 -8.57
N GLU A 187 23.15 -4.85 -7.32
CA GLU A 187 22.13 -5.40 -6.43
C GLU A 187 21.08 -4.31 -6.19
N ASP A 188 19.82 -4.72 -6.27
CA ASP A 188 18.60 -3.99 -5.97
C ASP A 188 18.01 -3.09 -7.07
N ALA A 189 17.41 -3.74 -8.07
CA ALA A 189 16.16 -3.26 -8.62
C ALA A 189 15.21 -4.46 -8.78
N GLY A 190 14.41 -4.71 -7.74
CA GLY A 190 13.26 -5.59 -7.77
C GLY A 190 12.28 -5.17 -8.87
N ALA A 191 12.51 -5.67 -10.08
CA ALA A 191 11.56 -5.66 -11.17
C ALA A 191 10.60 -6.83 -10.95
N GLU A 192 9.58 -6.60 -10.11
CA GLU A 192 8.38 -7.43 -10.09
C GLU A 192 7.74 -7.34 -11.49
N ALA A 193 8.02 -8.35 -12.31
CA ALA A 193 7.35 -8.56 -13.57
C ALA A 193 5.90 -8.95 -13.29
N ASP A 194 5.00 -7.99 -13.48
CA ASP A 194 3.55 -8.18 -13.57
C ASP A 194 3.23 -9.03 -14.80
N GLU A 195 3.38 -10.35 -14.68
CA GLU A 195 2.91 -11.32 -15.65
C GLU A 195 1.41 -11.55 -15.41
N SER A 196 0.60 -10.72 -16.03
CA SER A 196 -0.78 -11.08 -16.36
C SER A 196 -1.16 -10.44 -17.69
N THR A 197 -1.40 -11.27 -18.72
CA THR A 197 -2.55 -11.21 -19.66
C THR A 197 -2.21 -11.95 -20.95
N ALA A 198 -2.71 -13.19 -21.07
CA ALA A 198 -3.22 -13.76 -22.33
C ALA A 198 -3.95 -15.07 -22.03
N MET A 199 -5.19 -14.99 -21.51
CA MET A 199 -6.16 -16.08 -21.66
C MET A 199 -7.33 -15.56 -22.50
N ASP A 200 -7.18 -15.80 -23.80
CA ASP A 200 -8.18 -16.27 -24.76
C ASP A 200 -9.66 -15.91 -24.46
N GLU A 201 -10.13 -14.89 -25.18
CA GLU A 201 -11.55 -14.57 -25.33
C GLU A 201 -12.16 -15.51 -26.39
N ALA A 202 -12.94 -16.50 -25.94
CA ALA A 202 -13.81 -17.28 -26.81
C ALA A 202 -15.28 -16.85 -26.60
N PRO A 203 -16.06 -16.63 -27.69
CA PRO A 203 -17.38 -16.02 -27.62
C PRO A 203 -18.44 -17.00 -27.11
N ALA A 204 -19.19 -16.60 -26.10
CA ALA A 204 -20.36 -17.32 -25.63
C ALA A 204 -21.50 -17.21 -26.65
N ALA A 205 -21.80 -18.31 -27.33
CA ALA A 205 -23.05 -18.51 -28.06
C ALA A 205 -23.79 -19.71 -27.47
N SER A 206 -24.95 -19.49 -26.87
CA SER A 206 -26.05 -20.46 -26.94
C SER A 206 -27.41 -19.83 -26.69
N PRO A 207 -28.47 -20.36 -27.34
CA PRO A 207 -29.76 -19.72 -27.51
C PRO A 207 -30.76 -20.18 -26.45
N SER A 208 -31.54 -19.26 -25.88
CA SER A 208 -32.76 -19.62 -25.17
C SER A 208 -33.62 -18.38 -24.96
N ALA A 209 -34.71 -18.26 -25.73
CA ALA A 209 -36.00 -17.73 -25.26
C ALA A 209 -36.98 -17.56 -26.42
N ALA A 210 -37.99 -18.42 -26.46
CA ALA A 210 -39.34 -18.12 -26.90
C ALA A 210 -40.27 -19.13 -26.20
N PRO A 211 -41.61 -18.92 -26.12
CA PRO A 211 -42.40 -17.76 -26.57
C PRO A 211 -43.41 -17.27 -25.51
N ALA A 212 -43.96 -16.06 -25.66
CA ALA A 212 -45.35 -15.78 -25.24
C ALA A 212 -45.89 -14.42 -25.74
N ALA A 213 -47.03 -14.53 -26.42
CA ALA A 213 -48.19 -13.64 -26.39
C ALA A 213 -48.15 -12.26 -27.06
N ALA A 214 -48.97 -12.19 -28.11
CA ALA A 214 -49.46 -11.02 -28.82
C ALA A 214 -50.32 -10.07 -27.96
N ALA A 215 -50.33 -8.78 -28.29
CA ALA A 215 -51.54 -8.04 -28.68
C ALA A 215 -51.20 -6.56 -28.96
N ALA A 216 -51.75 -6.05 -30.04
CA ALA A 216 -51.67 -4.68 -30.52
C ALA A 216 -52.39 -3.68 -29.58
N MET A 217 -51.94 -2.42 -29.58
CA MET A 217 -52.84 -1.28 -29.83
C MET A 217 -52.07 0.02 -30.08
N ASP A 218 -52.37 0.55 -31.25
CA ASP A 218 -52.02 1.84 -31.85
C ASP A 218 -52.89 2.93 -31.18
N VAL A 219 -52.30 3.95 -30.56
CA VAL A 219 -52.96 5.24 -30.29
C VAL A 219 -51.91 6.37 -30.34
N ASP A 220 -52.04 7.13 -31.41
CA ASP A 220 -51.53 8.47 -31.68
C ASP A 220 -51.97 9.49 -30.59
N VAL A 221 -51.48 10.74 -30.70
CA VAL A 221 -52.02 11.97 -30.07
C VAL A 221 -51.25 12.57 -28.86
N GLN A 222 -50.54 13.64 -29.22
CA GLN A 222 -50.35 14.94 -28.54
C GLN A 222 -49.16 15.18 -27.61
N ARG A 223 -48.23 15.95 -28.19
CA ARG A 223 -47.60 17.16 -27.61
C ARG A 223 -48.42 17.77 -26.47
N HIS A 224 -47.76 18.01 -25.34
CA HIS A 224 -47.91 19.29 -24.66
C HIS A 224 -46.67 19.57 -23.82
N ASP A 225 -46.05 20.71 -24.12
CA ASP A 225 -45.01 21.36 -23.35
C ASP A 225 -45.49 21.66 -21.92
N TRP A 226 -44.62 21.45 -20.93
CA TRP A 226 -44.40 22.29 -19.73
C TRP A 226 -42.98 22.02 -19.21
#